data_AF-A0A4R1BSI7-F1
#
_entry.id   AF-A0A4R1BSI7-F1
#
_cell.length_a   1.000
_cell.length_b   1.000
_cell.length_c   1.000
_cell.angle_alpha   90.00
_cell.angle_beta   90.00
_cell.angle_gamma   90.00
#
_symmetry.space_group_name_H-M   'P 1'
#
loop_
_entity.id
_entity.type
_entity.pdbx_description
1 polymer ?
#
loop_
_entity_poly.entity_id
_entity_poly.type
_entity_poly.pdbx_seq_one_letter_code
_entity_poly.pdbx_strand_id
1 'polypeptide(L)' 'MRPGYDWDLFCAVVDNYGDIGITWRLARQLASEHRLRVRLWVDDLAAFRCLRPEIDP' A
#
# COMPACT_ATOMS: atom_id res chain seq x y z
N MET A 1 9.64 9.56 -22.40
CA MET A 1 9.15 9.20 -21.05
C MET A 1 9.94 7.97 -20.62
N ARG A 2 10.83 8.07 -19.61
CA ARG A 2 11.55 6.87 -19.12
C ARG A 2 10.49 5.90 -18.60
N PRO A 3 10.55 4.58 -18.89
CA PRO A 3 9.67 3.63 -18.22
C PRO A 3 10.00 3.73 -16.73
N GLY A 4 9.16 4.41 -15.95
CA GLY A 4 9.37 4.54 -14.51
C GLY A 4 9.40 3.13 -13.94
N TYR A 5 10.37 2.82 -13.08
CA TYR A 5 10.40 1.50 -12.42
C TYR A 5 9.06 1.28 -11.70
N ASP A 6 8.43 0.15 -11.95
CA ASP A 6 7.20 -0.28 -11.27
C ASP A 6 7.61 -0.93 -9.95
N TRP A 7 7.03 -0.43 -8.83
CA TRP A 7 7.33 -0.90 -7.48
C TRP A 7 6.18 -1.76 -6.96
N ASP A 8 6.49 -3.00 -6.61
CA ASP A 8 5.55 -3.91 -5.96
C ASP A 8 5.88 -4.03 -4.48
N LEU A 9 4.94 -3.61 -3.64
CA LEU A 9 4.99 -3.76 -2.19
C LEU A 9 4.05 -4.90 -1.79
N PHE A 10 4.53 -5.86 -1.02
CA PHE A 10 3.73 -6.97 -0.50
C PHE A 10 3.62 -6.83 1.01
N CYS A 11 2.39 -6.69 1.50
CA CYS A 11 2.07 -6.63 2.91
C CYS A 11 1.30 -7.88 3.29
N ALA A 12 1.90 -8.70 4.16
CA ALA A 12 1.17 -9.73 4.89
C ALA A 12 0.68 -9.12 6.20
N VAL A 13 -0.63 -9.11 6.44
CA VAL A 13 -1.23 -8.56 7.66
C VAL A 13 -1.22 -9.65 8.73
N VAL A 14 -0.27 -9.57 9.65
CA VAL A 14 -0.09 -10.60 10.68
C VAL A 14 -0.73 -10.21 12.00
N ASP A 15 -0.72 -8.93 12.40
CA ASP A 15 -1.44 -8.46 13.61
C ASP A 15 -1.96 -7.01 13.53
N ASN A 16 -3.19 -6.85 14.03
CA ASN A 16 -3.94 -5.59 14.19
C ASN A 16 -4.03 -4.75 12.91
N TYR A 17 -3.15 -3.76 12.74
CA TYR A 17 -3.20 -2.75 11.67
C TYR A 17 -1.82 -2.14 11.34
N GLY A 18 -0.75 -2.58 12.01
CA GLY A 18 0.56 -1.92 11.95
C GLY A 18 1.21 -2.07 10.59
N ASP A 19 1.22 -3.28 10.06
CA ASP A 19 1.90 -3.63 8.81
C ASP A 19 1.24 -2.93 7.61
N ILE A 20 -0.09 -2.99 7.53
CA ILE A 20 -0.85 -2.34 6.48
C ILE A 20 -0.77 -0.81 6.56
N GLY A 21 -0.76 -0.23 7.77
CA GLY A 21 -0.61 1.21 7.95
C GLY A 21 0.75 1.73 7.48
N ILE A 22 1.83 1.01 7.80
CA ILE A 22 3.20 1.36 7.41
C ILE A 22 3.38 1.21 5.90
N THR A 23 3.00 0.07 5.34
CA THR A 23 3.15 -0.21 3.90
C THR A 23 2.30 0.73 3.04
N TRP A 24 1.09 1.07 3.49
CA TRP A 24 0.27 2.10 2.83
C TRP A 24 0.92 3.48 2.85
N ARG A 25 1.43 3.93 4.02
CA ARG A 25 2.09 5.23 4.13
C ARG A 25 3.30 5.30 3.20
N LEU A 26 4.10 4.24 3.16
CA LEU A 26 5.25 4.12 2.27
C LEU A 26 4.83 4.20 0.79
N ALA A 27 3.84 3.39 0.38
CA ALA A 27 3.34 3.36 -0.99
C ALA A 27 2.89 4.76 -1.45
N ARG A 28 2.17 5.46 -0.58
CA ARG A 28 1.66 6.80 -0.87
C ARG A 28 2.78 7.83 -1.03
N GLN A 29 3.81 7.81 -0.18
CA GLN A 29 4.95 8.73 -0.32
C GLN A 29 5.77 8.45 -1.58
N LEU A 30 6.02 7.18 -1.90
CA LEU A 30 6.70 6.79 -3.15
C LEU A 30 5.93 7.30 -4.39
N ALA A 31 4.60 7.21 -4.36
CA ALA A 31 3.76 7.73 -5.44
C ALA A 31 3.73 9.28 -5.49
N SER A 32 3.51 9.95 -4.36
CA SER A 32 3.31 11.41 -4.33
C SER A 32 4.59 12.22 -4.38
N GLU A 33 5.63 11.80 -3.66
CA GLU A 33 6.88 12.56 -3.48
C GLU A 33 7.92 12.17 -4.54
N HIS A 34 7.95 10.90 -4.93
CA HIS A 34 8.94 10.38 -5.87
C HIS A 34 8.38 10.08 -7.27
N ARG A 35 7.06 10.27 -7.48
CA ARG A 35 6.37 10.00 -8.76
C ARG A 35 6.62 8.59 -9.29
N LEU A 36 6.75 7.63 -8.39
CA LEU A 36 6.92 6.22 -8.72
C LEU A 36 5.56 5.58 -8.99
N ARG A 37 5.52 4.60 -9.89
CA ARG A 37 4.35 3.74 -10.08
C ARG A 37 4.42 2.63 -9.05
N VAL A 38 3.45 2.56 -8.15
CA VAL A 38 3.45 1.64 -7.00
C VAL A 38 2.19 0.78 -7.03
N ARG A 39 2.34 -0.52 -6.83
CA ARG A 39 1.26 -1.45 -6.51
C ARG A 39 1.49 -1.99 -5.10
N LEU A 40 0.45 -1.94 -4.28
CA LEU A 40 0.45 -2.51 -2.94
C LEU A 40 -0.46 -3.74 -2.94
N TRP A 41 0.14 -4.90 -2.69
CA TRP A 41 -0.54 -6.17 -2.52
C TRP A 41 -0.77 -6.40 -1.03
N VAL A 42 -2.00 -6.70 -0.66
CA VAL A 42 -2.42 -6.94 0.72
C VAL A 42 -3.19 -8.26 0.73
N ASP A 43 -2.87 -9.13 1.67
CA ASP A 43 -3.54 -10.42 1.85
C ASP A 43 -4.91 -10.29 2.53
N ASP A 44 -5.09 -9.32 3.42
CA ASP A 44 -6.35 -9.00 4.08
C ASP A 44 -6.78 -7.54 3.84
N LEU A 45 -7.65 -7.35 2.84
CA LEU A 45 -8.25 -6.05 2.53
C LEU A 45 -9.29 -5.60 3.57
N ALA A 46 -9.89 -6.53 4.34
CA ALA A 46 -10.82 -6.18 5.40
C ALA A 46 -10.10 -5.47 6.57
N ALA A 47 -8.88 -5.91 6.90
CA ALA A 47 -8.01 -5.20 7.84
C ALA A 47 -7.64 -3.80 7.33
N PHE A 48 -7.43 -3.64 6.02
CA PHE A 48 -7.14 -2.33 5.44
C PHE A 48 -8.35 -1.38 5.55
N ARG A 49 -9.57 -1.89 5.38
CA ARG A 49 -10.80 -1.11 5.49
C ARG A 49 -10.99 -0.46 6.88
N CYS A 50 -10.50 -1.08 7.95
CA CYS A 50 -10.51 -0.47 9.29
C CYS A 50 -9.69 0.83 9.37
N LEU A 51 -8.61 0.95 8.58
CA LEU A 51 -7.78 2.17 8.50
C LEU A 51 -8.27 3.16 7.44
N ARG A 52 -8.97 2.66 6.42
CA ARG A 52 -9.46 3.38 5.25
C ARG A 52 -10.84 2.85 4.85
N PRO A 53 -11.93 3.41 5.39
CA PRO A 53 -13.29 2.93 5.15
C PRO A 53 -13.69 2.91 3.67
N GLU A 54 -13.00 3.67 2.82
CA GLU A 54 -13.21 3.73 1.38
C GLU A 54 -12.68 2.52 0.59
N ILE A 55 -11.93 1.62 1.22
CA ILE A 55 -11.42 0.40 0.58
C ILE A 55 -12.57 -0.61 0.39
N ASP A 56 -12.79 -1.03 -0.85
CA ASP A 56 -13.65 -2.14 -1.21
C ASP A 56 -12.84 -3.45 -1.14
N PRO A 57 -13.14 -4.34 -0.17
CA PRO A 57 -12.35 -5.53 0.08
C PRO A 57 -12.63 -6.70 -0.86
#